data_AF-A0A2N7B3P4-F1
#
_entry.id   AF-A0A2N7B3P4-F1
#
_cell.length_a   1.000
_cell.length_b   1.000
_cell.length_c   1.000
_cell.angle_alpha   90.00
_cell.angle_beta   90.00
_cell.angle_gamma   90.00
#
_symmetry.space_group_name_H-M   'P 1'
#
loop_
_entity.id
_entity.type
_entity.pdbx_description
1 polymer ?
#
loop_
_entity_poly.entity_id
_entity_poly.type
_entity_poly.pdbx_seq_one_letter_code
_entity_poly.pdbx_strand_id
1 'polypeptide(L)'
;MQRWLAQVSETDVESILLDEKGHVWIGGEGLYDFDPVSRQVIHYDVTDGLQSNSFKVGAAFRGADQTLYWGGANGITFSNHRYLPRTVLLHWCELRDSAFTISM
;
A
#
# COMPACT_ATOMS: atom_id res chain seq x y z
N MET A 1 -28.71 6.60 -5.42
CA MET A 1 -27.36 7.12 -5.13
C MET A 1 -26.88 6.53 -3.78
N GLN A 2 -26.79 5.20 -3.68
CA GLN A 2 -26.60 4.47 -2.40
C GLN A 2 -25.72 3.21 -2.56
N ARG A 3 -24.98 3.09 -3.66
CA ARG A 3 -24.23 1.87 -4.01
C ARG A 3 -22.72 1.92 -3.70
N TRP A 4 -22.21 3.06 -3.23
CA TRP A 4 -20.77 3.29 -3.02
C TRP A 4 -20.29 3.12 -1.56
N LEU A 5 -21.19 3.11 -0.58
CA LEU A 5 -20.84 3.14 0.85
C LEU A 5 -20.41 1.79 1.45
N ALA A 6 -20.28 0.73 0.63
CA ALA A 6 -20.04 -0.63 1.13
C ALA A 6 -18.64 -1.18 0.84
N GLN A 7 -17.74 -0.42 0.21
CA GLN A 7 -16.44 -0.95 -0.23
C GLN A 7 -15.22 -0.28 0.41
N VAL A 8 -15.36 0.97 0.88
CA VAL A 8 -14.37 1.63 1.74
C VAL A 8 -15.19 2.25 2.89
N SER A 9 -15.14 1.64 4.07
CA SER A 9 -15.86 2.15 5.25
C SER A 9 -15.18 3.38 5.85
N GLU A 10 -13.93 3.62 5.47
CA GLU A 10 -13.10 4.64 6.10
C GLU A 10 -13.24 6.01 5.46
N THR A 11 -13.31 7.01 6.33
CA THR A 11 -13.54 8.42 5.95
C THR A 11 -12.27 9.26 5.97
N ASP A 12 -11.19 8.74 6.53
CA ASP A 12 -9.88 9.39 6.57
C ASP A 12 -8.98 8.88 5.45
N VAL A 13 -8.91 9.68 4.39
CA VAL A 13 -7.99 9.49 3.27
C VAL A 13 -6.79 10.41 3.46
N GLU A 14 -5.64 9.82 3.75
CA GLU A 14 -4.39 10.54 3.98
C GLU A 14 -3.61 10.74 2.67
N SER A 15 -3.80 9.87 1.67
CA SER A 15 -3.17 9.97 0.36
C SER A 15 -3.86 9.15 -0.72
N ILE A 16 -3.68 9.56 -1.99
CA ILE A 16 -4.13 8.82 -3.17
C ILE A 16 -3.01 8.81 -4.20
N LEU A 17 -2.66 7.64 -4.73
CA LEU A 17 -1.72 7.45 -5.84
C LEU A 17 -2.36 6.59 -6.93
N LEU A 18 -1.90 6.77 -8.17
CA LEU A 18 -2.22 5.91 -9.30
C LEU A 18 -1.01 5.07 -9.65
N ASP A 19 -1.19 3.78 -9.91
CA ASP A 19 -0.14 2.94 -10.47
C ASP A 19 -0.11 3.01 -12.02
N GLU A 20 0.69 2.16 -12.66
CA GLU A 20 0.73 2.06 -14.13
C GLU A 20 -0.43 1.30 -14.76
N LYS A 21 -1.05 0.41 -13.99
CA LYS A 21 -2.16 -0.43 -14.44
C LYS A 21 -3.50 0.31 -14.34
N GLY A 22 -3.49 1.51 -13.76
CA GLY A 22 -4.67 2.34 -13.53
C GLY A 22 -5.41 1.99 -12.24
N HIS A 23 -4.79 1.21 -11.35
CA HIS A 23 -5.32 0.99 -10.01
C HIS A 23 -5.15 2.27 -9.18
N VAL A 24 -6.13 2.51 -8.32
CA VAL A 24 -6.14 3.63 -7.38
C VAL A 24 -5.73 3.12 -6.01
N TRP A 25 -4.59 3.61 -5.53
CA TRP A 25 -4.05 3.28 -4.22
C TRP A 25 -4.43 4.37 -3.23
N ILE A 26 -5.04 4.00 -2.11
CA ILE A 26 -5.55 4.93 -1.10
C ILE A 26 -4.90 4.59 0.24
N GLY A 27 -4.13 5.53 0.79
CA GLY A 27 -3.57 5.40 2.14
C GLY A 27 -4.48 6.07 3.17
N GLY A 28 -4.77 5.36 4.27
CA GLY A 28 -5.58 5.80 5.40
C GLY A 28 -5.37 4.84 6.57
N GLU A 29 -6.44 4.20 7.07
CA GLU A 29 -6.34 3.08 8.02
C GLU A 29 -5.81 1.80 7.34
N GLY A 30 -4.53 1.80 6.99
CA GLY A 30 -3.94 0.82 6.08
C GLY A 30 -4.00 1.27 4.62
N LEU A 31 -3.79 0.35 3.70
CA LEU A 31 -3.62 0.64 2.28
C LEU A 31 -4.69 -0.10 1.47
N TYR A 32 -5.42 0.64 0.64
CA TYR A 32 -6.44 0.08 -0.25
C TYR A 32 -5.97 0.11 -1.70
N ASP A 33 -6.05 -1.02 -2.39
CA ASP A 33 -5.86 -1.16 -3.83
C ASP A 33 -7.24 -1.30 -4.48
N PHE A 34 -7.67 -0.27 -5.22
CA PHE A 34 -8.92 -0.27 -5.96
C PHE A 34 -8.68 -0.40 -7.46
N ASP A 35 -9.20 -1.48 -8.05
CA ASP A 35 -9.28 -1.65 -9.49
C ASP A 35 -10.59 -1.03 -10.02
N PRO A 36 -10.53 0.09 -10.77
CA PRO A 36 -11.73 0.76 -11.27
C PRO A 36 -12.47 -0.04 -12.34
N VAL A 37 -11.83 -1.01 -13.00
CA VAL A 37 -12.42 -1.85 -14.05
C VAL A 37 -13.26 -2.95 -13.41
N SER A 38 -12.66 -3.73 -12.51
CA SER A 38 -13.37 -4.83 -11.84
C SER A 38 -14.20 -4.37 -10.64
N ARG A 39 -13.95 -3.16 -10.13
CA ARG A 39 -14.53 -2.59 -8.90
C ARG A 39 -14.24 -3.42 -7.66
N GLN A 40 -13.11 -4.13 -7.68
CA GLN A 40 -12.61 -4.85 -6.52
C GLN A 40 -11.72 -3.92 -5.70
N VAL A 41 -11.79 -4.11 -4.38
CA VAL A 41 -10.93 -3.45 -3.40
C VAL A 41 -10.18 -4.54 -2.65
N ILE A 42 -8.88 -4.40 -2.53
CA ILE A 42 -8.05 -5.17 -1.60
C ILE A 42 -7.59 -4.21 -0.50
N HIS A 43 -7.70 -4.65 0.75
CA HIS A 43 -7.21 -3.92 1.90
C HIS A 43 -5.99 -4.63 2.46
N TYR A 44 -4.95 -3.87 2.75
CA TYR A 44 -3.72 -4.31 3.38
C TYR A 44 -3.54 -3.61 4.72
N ASP A 45 -3.08 -4.35 5.72
CA ASP A 45 -2.80 -3.82 7.06
C ASP A 45 -1.40 -4.22 7.56
N VAL A 46 -1.08 -3.90 8.81
CA VAL A 46 0.19 -4.29 9.45
C VAL A 46 0.49 -5.78 9.40
N THR A 47 -0.51 -6.65 9.36
CA THR A 47 -0.35 -8.11 9.28
C THR A 47 0.12 -8.55 7.88
N ASP A 48 -0.15 -7.73 6.86
CA ASP A 48 0.38 -7.89 5.50
C ASP A 48 1.78 -7.25 5.32
N GLY A 49 2.34 -6.65 6.36
CA GLY A 49 3.70 -6.10 6.37
C GLY A 49 3.80 -4.58 6.23
N LEU A 50 2.71 -3.84 6.39
CA LEU A 50 2.77 -2.37 6.47
C LEU A 50 3.55 -1.89 7.70
N GLN A 51 4.19 -0.72 7.60
CA GLN A 51 4.91 -0.09 8.74
C GLN A 51 3.96 0.28 9.89
N SER A 52 2.73 0.67 9.57
CA SER A 52 1.61 0.86 10.49
C SER A 52 0.29 0.96 9.70
N ASN A 53 -0.84 0.98 10.40
CA ASN A 53 -2.15 1.27 9.80
C ASN A 53 -2.43 2.77 9.69
N SER A 54 -1.41 3.65 9.72
CA SER A 54 -1.60 5.08 9.50
C SER A 54 -0.39 5.69 8.81
N PHE A 55 -0.68 6.56 7.86
CA PHE A 55 0.29 7.32 7.10
C PHE A 55 0.24 8.79 7.51
N LYS A 56 1.24 9.57 7.08
CA LYS A 56 1.19 11.02 7.22
C LYS A 56 0.47 11.59 6.01
N VAL A 57 -0.48 12.49 6.26
CA VAL A 57 -1.25 13.16 5.19
C VAL A 57 -0.31 13.74 4.14
N GLY A 58 -0.51 13.35 2.88
CA GLY A 58 0.29 13.80 1.74
C GLY A 58 1.71 13.21 1.66
N ALA A 59 2.14 12.40 2.62
CA ALA A 59 3.43 11.72 2.58
C ALA A 59 3.38 10.49 1.65
N ALA A 60 3.03 10.72 0.39
CA ALA A 60 2.94 9.69 -0.63
C ALA A 60 3.65 10.14 -1.90
N PHE A 61 4.33 9.22 -2.57
CA PHE A 61 5.12 9.54 -3.75
C PHE A 61 5.13 8.37 -4.74
N ARG A 62 5.11 8.69 -6.03
CA ARG A 62 5.34 7.73 -7.12
C ARG A 62 6.70 8.01 -7.74
N GLY A 63 7.61 7.05 -7.59
CA GLY A 63 8.92 7.09 -8.23
C GLY A 63 8.84 7.00 -9.75
N ALA A 64 9.90 7.43 -10.44
CA ALA A 64 10.04 7.29 -11.88
C ALA A 64 10.21 5.82 -12.33
N ASP A 65 10.61 4.95 -11.41
CA ASP A 65 10.62 3.49 -11.57
C ASP A 65 9.26 2.85 -11.27
N GLN A 66 8.25 3.69 -11.00
CA GLN A 66 6.85 3.31 -10.78
C GLN A 66 6.61 2.62 -9.44
N THR A 67 7.61 2.61 -8.57
CA THR A 67 7.43 2.24 -7.16
C THR A 67 6.57 3.31 -6.48
N LEU A 68 5.57 2.86 -5.74
CA LEU A 68 4.74 3.72 -4.91
C LEU A 68 5.25 3.69 -3.47
N TYR A 69 5.25 4.85 -2.81
CA TYR A 69 5.76 5.03 -1.46
C TYR A 69 4.74 5.75 -0.60
N TRP A 70 4.63 5.33 0.66
CA TRP A 70 3.83 5.96 1.71
C TRP A 70 4.62 6.06 3.00
N GLY A 71 4.79 7.28 3.51
CA GLY A 71 5.44 7.57 4.77
C GLY A 71 4.45 7.63 5.92
N GLY A 72 4.82 7.07 7.07
CA GLY A 72 4.04 7.16 8.30
C GLY A 72 4.93 7.29 9.54
N ALA A 73 4.33 7.09 10.72
CA ALA A 73 5.03 7.29 11.99
C ALA A 73 6.16 6.27 12.24
N ASN A 74 6.07 5.08 11.65
CA ASN A 74 7.01 3.97 11.86
C ASN A 74 7.87 3.68 10.62
N GLY A 75 7.98 4.63 9.68
CA GLY A 75 8.84 4.53 8.50
C GLY A 75 8.09 4.65 7.19
N ILE A 76 8.54 3.90 6.18
CA ILE A 76 8.04 3.97 4.80
C ILE A 76 7.57 2.58 4.35
N THR A 77 6.34 2.51 3.86
CA THR A 77 5.83 1.39 3.05
C THR A 77 6.08 1.68 1.58
N PHE A 78 6.46 0.67 0.81
CA PHE A 78 6.57 0.79 -0.65
C PHE A 78 5.97 -0.42 -1.36
N SER A 79 5.40 -0.21 -2.54
CA SER A 79 4.92 -1.28 -3.42
C SER A 79 5.49 -1.10 -4.83
N ASN A 80 6.04 -2.18 -5.39
CA ASN A 80 6.52 -2.20 -6.77
C ASN A 80 5.86 -3.35 -7.54
N HIS A 81 4.96 -3.00 -8.45
CA HIS A 81 4.22 -3.95 -9.29
C HIS A 81 5.07 -4.68 -10.32
N ARG A 82 6.34 -4.29 -10.50
CA ARG A 82 7.30 -4.94 -11.39
C ARG A 82 7.84 -6.26 -10.83
N TYR A 83 7.71 -6.50 -9.52
CA TYR A 83 8.32 -7.65 -8.85
C TYR A 83 7.34 -8.65 -8.21
N LEU A 84 6.02 -8.50 -8.35
CA LEU A 84 5.06 -9.44 -7.76
C LEU A 84 4.11 -10.06 -8.81
N PRO A 85 4.38 -11.29 -9.28
CA PRO A 85 3.29 -12.17 -9.70
C PRO A 85 2.45 -12.52 -8.46
N ARG A 86 1.15 -12.65 -8.67
CA ARG A 86 0.02 -12.76 -7.71
C ARG A 86 0.09 -13.89 -6.65
N THR A 87 1.26 -14.49 -6.40
CA THR A 87 1.47 -15.70 -5.59
C THR A 87 2.61 -15.56 -4.56
N VAL A 88 3.39 -14.47 -4.56
CA VAL A 88 4.45 -14.31 -3.54
C VAL A 88 3.92 -13.59 -2.28
N LEU A 89 2.90 -14.15 -1.65
CA LEU A 89 2.47 -13.80 -0.29
C LEU A 89 2.98 -14.79 0.77
N LEU A 90 3.74 -15.82 0.38
CA LEU A 90 4.28 -16.82 1.33
C LEU A 90 5.82 -16.88 1.40
N HIS A 91 6.56 -16.14 0.56
CA HIS A 91 8.02 -16.21 0.57
C HIS A 91 8.72 -14.93 1.09
N TRP A 92 7.98 -13.86 1.36
CA TRP A 92 8.53 -12.64 1.97
C TRP A 92 8.69 -12.71 3.51
N CYS A 93 8.26 -13.82 4.12
CA CYS A 93 8.53 -14.10 5.54
C CYS A 93 9.95 -14.70 5.76
N GLU A 94 10.56 -15.33 4.76
CA GLU A 94 11.83 -16.07 4.92
C GLU A 94 13.10 -15.22 4.80
N LEU A 95 13.01 -13.94 4.41
CA LEU A 95 14.17 -13.05 4.32
C LEU A 95 14.41 -12.20 5.58
N ARG A 96 13.68 -12.44 6.69
CA ARG A 96 13.88 -11.73 7.97
C ARG A 96 15.09 -12.19 8.80
N ASP A 97 15.88 -13.17 8.35
CA ASP A 97 17.05 -13.66 9.10
C ASP A 97 18.43 -13.23 8.56
N SER A 98 18.51 -12.24 7.66
CA SER A 98 19.82 -11.66 7.29
C SER A 98 19.83 -10.15 7.35
N ALA A 99 20.13 -9.66 8.54
CA ALA A 99 20.82 -8.41 8.88
C ALA A 99 21.07 -7.41 7.73
N PHE A 100 20.35 -6.29 7.75
CA PHE A 100 20.88 -4.98 7.36
C PHE A 100 20.43 -3.94 8.39
N THR A 101 21.17 -3.87 9.50
CA THR A 101 21.22 -2.66 10.32
C THR A 101 22.16 -1.68 9.59
N ILE A 102 21.63 -0.57 9.08
CA ILE A 102 22.48 0.60 8.82
C ILE A 102 22.63 1.30 10.17
N SER A 103 23.72 0.99 10.88
CA SER A 103 24.20 1.84 11.96
C SER A 103 24.88 3.06 11.34
N MET A 104 24.56 4.24 11.88
CA MET A 104 25.34 5.46 11.71
C MET A 104 26.65 5.37 12.51
#